data_AF-A0A164HAW2-F1
#
_entry.id   AF-A0A164HAW2-F1
#
_cell.length_a   1.000
_cell.length_b   1.000
_cell.length_c   1.000
_cell.angle_alpha   90.00
_cell.angle_beta   90.00
_cell.angle_gamma   90.00
#
_symmetry.space_group_name_H-M   'P 1'
#
loop_
_entity.id
_entity.type
_entity.pdbx_description
1 polymer ?
#
loop_
_entity_poly.entity_id
_entity_poly.type
_entity_poly.pdbx_seq_one_letter_code
_entity_poly.pdbx_strand_id
1 'polypeptide(L)'
;MLTPKMKWDNNAHYDLRRMRGLVRDLEARGRRVAAAAGDGFATTSAQGARRPEGRWRVTVFPATAKAARRNARDNTLVKALNSARGR
;
A
#
# COMPACT_ATOMS: atom_id res chain seq x y z
N MET A 1 -18.55 41.13 3.62
CA MET A 1 -17.55 40.04 3.66
C MET A 1 -17.51 39.36 2.30
N LEU A 2 -16.34 39.20 1.69
CA LEU A 2 -16.18 38.43 0.45
C LEU A 2 -16.22 36.94 0.79
N THR A 3 -17.14 36.19 0.20
CA THR A 3 -17.18 34.73 0.33
C THR A 3 -16.04 34.13 -0.49
N PRO A 4 -15.10 33.39 0.11
CA PRO A 4 -14.04 32.73 -0.64
C PRO A 4 -14.65 31.71 -1.62
N LYS A 5 -14.21 31.76 -2.88
CA LYS A 5 -14.57 30.78 -3.91
C LYS A 5 -13.48 29.72 -3.99
N MET A 6 -13.86 28.47 -3.70
CA MET A 6 -12.98 27.32 -3.82
C MET A 6 -13.12 26.68 -5.21
N LYS A 7 -11.99 26.41 -5.87
CA LYS A 7 -11.95 25.63 -7.13
C LYS A 7 -11.21 24.32 -6.86
N TRP A 8 -11.92 23.19 -6.99
CA TRP A 8 -11.32 21.87 -6.89
C TRP A 8 -10.56 21.51 -8.15
N ASP A 9 -9.33 21.03 -8.01
CA ASP A 9 -8.61 20.36 -9.07
C ASP A 9 -8.78 18.85 -8.93
N ASN A 10 -9.59 18.28 -9.82
CA ASN A 10 -9.87 16.84 -9.83
C ASN A 10 -8.62 16.00 -10.13
N ASN A 11 -7.59 16.57 -10.76
CA ASN A 11 -6.32 15.89 -11.02
C ASN A 11 -5.42 15.86 -9.79
N ALA A 12 -5.51 16.89 -8.94
CA ALA A 12 -4.65 17.02 -7.77
C ALA A 12 -4.75 15.81 -6.83
N HIS A 13 -5.93 15.20 -6.68
CA HIS A 13 -6.08 13.97 -5.89
C HIS A 13 -5.35 12.77 -6.49
N TYR A 14 -5.38 12.63 -7.82
CA TYR A 14 -4.67 11.56 -8.52
C TYR A 14 -3.16 11.74 -8.36
N ASP A 15 -2.66 12.97 -8.56
CA ASP A 15 -1.23 13.29 -8.47
C ASP A 15 -0.69 13.14 -7.05
N LEU A 16 -1.43 13.62 -6.05
CA LEU A 16 -1.09 13.46 -4.64
C LEU A 16 -1.00 11.97 -4.25
N ARG A 17 -1.87 11.13 -4.82
CA ARG A 17 -1.92 9.67 -4.54
C ARG A 17 -0.88 8.84 -5.28
N ARG A 18 -0.01 9.48 -6.07
CA ARG A 18 1.15 8.88 -6.74
C ARG A 18 2.45 9.66 -6.50
N MET A 19 2.44 10.64 -5.59
CA MET A 19 3.61 11.46 -5.33
C MET A 19 4.78 10.58 -4.84
N ARG A 20 6.01 10.91 -5.26
CA ARG A 20 7.20 10.10 -4.98
C ARG A 20 7.40 9.79 -3.48
N GLY A 21 7.08 10.75 -2.61
CA GLY A 21 7.14 10.57 -1.15
C GLY A 21 6.15 9.51 -0.64
N LEU A 22 4.90 9.58 -1.10
CA LEU A 22 3.85 8.61 -0.75
C LEU A 22 4.19 7.21 -1.28
N VAL A 23 4.63 7.12 -2.53
CA VAL A 23 5.05 5.84 -3.15
C VAL A 23 6.16 5.19 -2.32
N ARG A 24 7.21 5.95 -2.00
CA ARG A 24 8.33 5.47 -1.19
C ARG A 24 7.89 5.02 0.21
N ASP A 25 7.00 5.76 0.86
CA ASP A 25 6.49 5.41 2.19
C ASP A 25 5.66 4.12 2.14
N LEU A 26 4.72 4.02 1.20
CA LEU A 26 3.88 2.82 1.03
C LEU A 26 4.73 1.58 0.71
N GLU A 27 5.70 1.69 -0.19
CA GLU A 27 6.60 0.58 -0.51
C GLU A 27 7.47 0.18 0.69
N ALA A 28 7.97 1.15 1.46
CA ALA A 28 8.73 0.86 2.67
C ALA A 28 7.87 0.12 3.70
N ARG A 29 6.59 0.49 3.86
CA ARG A 29 5.63 -0.23 4.71
C ARG A 29 5.38 -1.65 4.22
N GLY A 30 5.17 -1.85 2.91
CA GLY A 30 5.01 -3.18 2.33
C GLY A 30 6.23 -4.08 2.58
N ARG A 31 7.44 -3.55 2.40
CA ARG A 31 8.69 -4.26 2.72
C ARG A 31 8.78 -4.66 4.20
N ARG A 32 8.37 -3.79 5.13
CA ARG A 32 8.31 -4.12 6.57
C ARG A 32 7.33 -5.26 6.86
N VAL A 33 6.16 -5.25 6.24
CA VAL A 33 5.18 -6.34 6.40
C VAL A 33 5.69 -7.64 5.82
N ALA A 34 6.29 -7.63 4.62
CA ALA A 34 6.87 -8.83 4.01
C ALA A 34 8.01 -9.41 4.86
N ALA A 35 8.91 -8.55 5.38
CA ALA A 35 9.97 -8.96 6.29
C ALA A 35 9.40 -9.59 7.58
N ALA A 36 8.37 -8.99 8.17
CA ALA A 36 7.70 -9.53 9.36
C ALA A 36 6.94 -10.85 9.08
N ALA A 37 6.45 -11.07 7.85
CA ALA A 37 5.82 -12.32 7.43
C ALA A 37 6.82 -13.46 7.16
N GLY A 38 8.08 -13.10 6.92
CA GLY A 38 9.22 -14.01 6.73
C GLY A 38 9.30 -14.63 5.34
N ASP A 39 10.09 -15.70 5.23
CA ASP A 39 10.48 -16.30 3.94
C ASP A 39 9.29 -16.72 3.07
N GLY A 40 9.40 -16.46 1.77
CA GLY A 40 8.40 -16.84 0.77
C GLY A 40 7.23 -15.87 0.63
N PHE A 41 7.27 -14.70 1.29
CA PHE A 41 6.39 -13.57 1.03
C PHE A 41 7.08 -12.54 0.14
N ALA A 42 6.32 -11.90 -0.74
CA ALA A 42 6.81 -10.88 -1.66
C ALA A 42 5.90 -9.65 -1.69
N THR A 43 6.42 -8.57 -2.25
CA THR A 43 5.68 -7.33 -2.47
C THR A 43 5.59 -7.01 -3.95
N THR A 44 4.45 -6.50 -4.38
CA THR A 44 4.32 -5.76 -5.65
C THR A 44 3.66 -4.41 -5.38
N SER A 45 3.94 -3.42 -6.21
CA SER A 45 3.39 -2.08 -6.08
C SER A 45 3.04 -1.50 -7.43
N ALA A 46 1.87 -0.88 -7.53
CA ALA A 46 1.43 -0.28 -8.77
C ALA A 46 0.42 0.85 -8.53
N GLN A 47 0.41 1.78 -9.48
CA GLN A 47 -0.62 2.80 -9.58
C GLN A 47 -1.97 2.16 -9.94
N GLY A 48 -3.00 2.39 -9.13
CA GLY A 48 -4.35 1.97 -9.43
C GLY A 48 -4.90 2.70 -10.67
N ALA A 49 -5.81 2.02 -11.39
CA ALA A 49 -6.51 2.59 -12.53
C ALA A 49 -7.21 3.90 -12.15
N ARG A 50 -7.15 4.88 -13.07
CA ARG A 50 -7.72 6.20 -12.86
C ARG A 50 -9.24 6.17 -13.05
N ARG A 51 -9.95 5.79 -11.97
CA ARG A 51 -11.42 5.72 -11.91
C ARG A 51 -11.95 6.06 -10.50
N PRO A 52 -12.15 7.33 -10.11
CA PRO A 52 -11.70 8.59 -10.75
C PRO A 52 -10.26 8.98 -10.39
N GLU A 53 -9.76 8.54 -9.23
CA GLU A 53 -8.57 9.14 -8.60
C GLU A 53 -7.40 8.18 -8.37
N GLY A 54 -7.50 6.89 -8.77
CA GLY A 54 -6.43 5.87 -8.73
C GLY A 54 -5.42 5.96 -7.56
N ARG A 55 -5.40 4.99 -6.63
CA ARG A 55 -4.45 5.02 -5.50
C ARG A 55 -3.20 4.21 -5.80
N TRP A 56 -2.03 4.67 -5.39
CA TRP A 56 -0.89 3.78 -5.27
C TRP A 56 -1.20 2.66 -4.29
N ARG A 57 -0.93 1.42 -4.69
CA ARG A 57 -1.19 0.23 -3.88
C ARG A 57 0.08 -0.57 -3.75
N VAL A 58 0.26 -1.15 -2.57
CA VAL A 58 1.29 -2.15 -2.29
C VAL A 58 0.58 -3.40 -1.82
N THR A 59 0.86 -4.52 -2.48
CA THR A 59 0.28 -5.82 -2.18
C THR A 59 1.39 -6.71 -1.64
N VAL A 60 1.15 -7.28 -0.46
CA VAL A 60 2.01 -8.32 0.13
C VAL A 60 1.29 -9.65 -0.03
N PHE A 61 1.99 -10.65 -0.56
CA PHE A 61 1.38 -11.94 -0.88
C PHE A 61 2.36 -13.10 -0.64
N PRO A 62 1.87 -14.32 -0.37
CA PRO A 62 2.71 -15.50 -0.36
C PRO A 62 3.13 -15.84 -1.80
N ALA A 63 4.42 -15.77 -2.08
CA ALA A 63 5.01 -16.09 -3.38
C ALA A 63 5.33 -17.59 -3.55
N THR A 64 5.20 -18.39 -2.49
CA THR A 64 5.50 -19.83 -2.50
C THR A 64 4.35 -20.64 -1.91
N ALA A 65 4.21 -21.91 -2.32
CA ALA A 65 3.22 -22.83 -1.77
C ALA A 65 3.37 -23.02 -0.24
N LYS A 66 4.61 -23.04 0.27
CA LYS A 66 4.90 -23.12 1.70
C LYS A 66 4.39 -21.88 2.44
N ALA A 67 4.67 -20.68 1.92
CA ALA A 67 4.18 -19.43 2.50
C ALA A 67 2.65 -19.32 2.42
N ALA A 68 2.02 -19.80 1.35
CA ALA A 68 0.57 -19.80 1.21
C ALA A 68 -0.11 -20.68 2.28
N ARG A 69 0.38 -21.92 2.47
CA ARG A 69 -0.09 -22.81 3.55
C ARG A 69 0.12 -22.20 4.93
N ARG A 70 1.32 -21.62 5.17
CA ARG A 70 1.63 -20.94 6.44
C ARG A 70 0.69 -19.76 6.69
N ASN A 71 0.46 -18.93 5.67
CA ASN A 71 -0.45 -17.78 5.78
C ASN A 71 -1.87 -18.22 6.14
N ALA A 72 -2.38 -19.26 5.47
CA ALA A 72 -3.74 -19.76 5.68
C ALA A 72 -3.91 -20.39 7.07
N ARG A 73 -2.93 -21.15 7.55
CA ARG A 73 -2.98 -21.80 8.86
C ARG A 73 -2.78 -20.82 10.02
N ASP A 74 -1.80 -19.93 9.88
CA ASP A 74 -1.28 -19.15 11.00
C ASP A 74 -1.71 -17.67 10.98
N ASN A 75 -2.49 -17.25 9.97
CA ASN A 75 -2.89 -15.85 9.72
C ASN A 75 -1.68 -14.90 9.66
N THR A 76 -0.60 -15.34 9.00
CA THR A 76 0.70 -14.66 9.02
C THR A 76 0.61 -13.19 8.60
N LEU A 77 -0.04 -12.86 7.48
CA LEU A 77 -0.15 -11.48 7.01
C LEU A 77 -1.01 -10.60 7.93
N VAL A 78 -2.06 -11.15 8.54
CA VAL A 78 -2.90 -10.43 9.51
C VAL A 78 -2.06 -10.04 10.73
N LYS A 79 -1.26 -10.98 11.25
CA LYS A 79 -0.35 -10.72 12.38
C LYS A 79 0.77 -9.74 12.03
N ALA A 80 1.27 -9.80 10.79
CA ALA A 80 2.34 -8.92 10.32
C ALA A 80 1.87 -7.48 10.00
N LEU A 81 0.56 -7.24 9.85
CA LEU A 81 -0.01 -5.97 9.38
C LEU A 81 0.43 -4.76 10.19
N ASN A 82 0.59 -4.91 11.51
CA ASN A 82 1.01 -3.82 12.39
C ASN A 82 2.41 -3.27 12.07
N SER A 83 3.24 -4.04 11.36
CA SER A 83 4.56 -3.60 10.88
C SER A 83 4.47 -2.49 9.81
N ALA A 84 3.28 -2.29 9.22
CA ALA A 84 3.00 -1.21 8.29
C ALA A 84 2.76 0.15 8.97
N ARG A 85 2.65 0.24 10.31
CA ARG A 85 2.45 1.53 10.98
C ARG A 85 3.60 2.49 10.67
N GLY A 86 3.24 3.77 10.57
CA GLY A 86 4.21 4.87 10.48
C GLY A 86 4.80 5.07 11.86
N ARG A 87 6.07 5.48 11.90
CA ARG A 87 6.64 6.04 13.13
C ARG A 87 6.21 7.50 13.25
#